data_AF-A0A9E1RG72-F1
#
_entry.id   AF-A0A9E1RG72-F1
#
_cell.length_a   1.000
_cell.length_b   1.000
_cell.length_c   1.000
_cell.angle_alpha   90.00
_cell.angle_beta   90.00
_cell.angle_gamma   90.00
#
_symmetry.space_group_name_H-M   'P 1'
#
loop_
_entity.id
_entity.type
_entity.pdbx_description
1 polymer ?
#
loop_
_entity_poly.entity_id
_entity_poly.type
_entity_poly.pdbx_seq_one_letter_code
_entity_poly.pdbx_strand_id
1 'polypeptide(L)'
;MKKSMGLISIIFMISFLASCASNGVVLPISKPGAVKTYTVNKEGTVEMLGQDMKTEPKHWLYIRCDHWSGCYMRCQGEIKSCKKVATDSDFKVDYIVSPNGSRK
;
A
#
# COMPACT_ATOMS: atom_id res chain seq x y z
N MET A 1 -13.46 -5.32 -42.97
CA MET A 1 -13.33 -4.26 -41.94
C MET A 1 -14.06 -4.57 -40.63
N LYS A 2 -15.33 -5.00 -40.63
CA LYS A 2 -16.08 -5.35 -39.38
C LYS A 2 -15.38 -6.35 -38.43
N LYS A 3 -14.75 -7.42 -38.95
CA LYS A 3 -14.06 -8.44 -38.13
C LYS A 3 -12.80 -7.92 -37.42
N SER A 4 -12.02 -7.05 -38.08
CA SER A 4 -10.80 -6.45 -37.50
C SER A 4 -11.15 -5.43 -36.40
N MET A 5 -12.20 -4.63 -36.62
CA MET A 5 -12.69 -3.64 -35.65
C MET A 5 -13.23 -4.29 -34.37
N GLY A 6 -13.86 -5.46 -34.47
CA GLY A 6 -14.30 -6.25 -33.31
C GLY A 6 -13.12 -6.81 -32.49
N LEU A 7 -12.08 -7.32 -33.16
CA LEU A 7 -10.89 -7.84 -32.49
C LEU A 7 -10.11 -6.77 -31.72
N ILE A 8 -9.95 -5.57 -32.29
CA ILE A 8 -9.29 -4.44 -31.61
C ILE A 8 -10.06 -4.04 -30.34
N SER A 9 -11.38 -3.99 -30.42
CA SER A 9 -12.24 -3.63 -29.27
C SER A 9 -12.16 -4.66 -28.14
N ILE A 10 -12.10 -5.96 -28.49
CA ILE A 10 -11.93 -7.04 -27.52
C ILE A 10 -10.57 -6.95 -26.82
N ILE A 11 -9.49 -6.70 -27.57
CA ILE A 11 -8.15 -6.55 -27.00
C ILE A 11 -8.11 -5.37 -26.02
N PHE A 12 -8.71 -4.24 -26.39
CA PHE A 12 -8.78 -3.06 -25.52
C PHE A 12 -9.51 -3.37 -24.21
N MET A 13 -10.65 -4.06 -24.26
CA MET A 13 -11.40 -4.48 -23.05
C MET A 13 -10.58 -5.40 -22.14
N ILE A 14 -9.82 -6.35 -22.70
CA ILE A 14 -8.95 -7.24 -21.93
C ILE A 14 -7.82 -6.46 -21.24
N SER A 15 -7.22 -5.49 -21.93
CA SER A 15 -6.18 -4.62 -21.36
C SER A 15 -6.70 -3.75 -20.21
N PHE A 16 -7.92 -3.22 -20.32
CA PHE A 16 -8.56 -2.46 -19.25
C PHE A 16 -8.87 -3.34 -18.02
N LEU A 17 -9.33 -4.57 -18.23
CA LEU A 17 -9.58 -5.53 -17.14
C LEU A 17 -8.30 -5.92 -16.40
N ALA A 18 -7.17 -6.08 -17.09
CA ALA A 18 -5.88 -6.40 -16.48
C ALA A 18 -5.28 -5.24 -15.65
N SER A 19 -5.72 -4.00 -15.90
CA SER A 19 -5.18 -2.81 -15.24
C SER A 19 -5.56 -2.70 -13.76
N CYS A 20 -6.67 -3.33 -13.34
CA CYS A 20 -7.16 -3.30 -11.96
C CYS A 20 -6.33 -4.14 -10.96
N ALA A 21 -5.39 -4.97 -11.44
CA ALA A 21 -4.73 -5.98 -10.61
C ALA A 21 -3.43 -5.53 -9.94
N SER A 22 -2.90 -4.34 -10.22
CA SER A 22 -1.60 -3.90 -9.68
C SER A 22 -1.72 -2.62 -8.85
N ASN A 23 -2.22 -2.74 -7.62
CA ASN A 23 -1.91 -1.73 -6.62
C ASN A 23 -0.45 -1.94 -6.17
N GLY A 24 0.37 -0.90 -6.23
CA GLY A 24 1.75 -0.98 -5.75
C GLY A 24 1.76 -1.17 -4.23
N VAL A 25 2.43 -2.20 -3.73
CA VAL A 25 2.73 -2.33 -2.30
C VAL A 25 4.14 -1.80 -2.06
N VAL A 26 4.31 -0.93 -1.08
CA VAL A 26 5.62 -0.37 -0.71
C VAL A 26 6.03 -0.79 0.69
N LEU A 27 7.33 -0.98 0.87
CA LEU A 27 7.96 -1.24 2.16
C LEU A 27 8.69 0.01 2.65
N PRO A 28 8.76 0.23 3.96
CA PRO A 28 9.49 1.36 4.54
C PRO A 28 10.98 1.27 4.26
N ILE A 29 11.59 2.42 3.98
CA ILE A 29 13.02 2.57 3.69
C ILE A 29 13.75 2.71 5.03
N SER A 30 14.56 1.73 5.39
CA SER A 30 15.36 1.81 6.62
C SER A 30 16.61 2.67 6.40
N LYS A 31 16.74 3.75 7.17
CA LYS A 31 17.95 4.58 7.20
C LYS A 31 19.05 3.90 8.06
N PRO A 32 20.29 3.79 7.58
CA PRO A 32 21.39 3.22 8.37
C PRO A 32 21.57 3.94 9.70
N GLY A 33 21.69 3.20 10.80
CA GLY A 33 21.89 3.76 12.16
C GLY A 33 20.62 4.19 12.89
N ALA A 34 19.44 4.13 12.28
CA ALA A 34 18.18 4.38 12.97
C ALA A 34 17.81 3.21 13.90
N VAL A 35 17.32 3.53 15.11
CA VAL A 35 16.73 2.52 15.99
C VAL A 35 15.50 1.95 15.32
N LYS A 36 15.51 0.63 15.05
CA LYS A 36 14.40 -0.03 14.39
C LYS A 36 13.23 -0.18 15.34
N THR A 37 12.11 0.48 15.05
CA THR A 37 10.88 0.46 15.86
C THR A 37 9.83 -0.52 15.33
N TYR A 38 10.14 -1.23 14.25
CA TYR A 38 9.22 -2.13 13.56
C TYR A 38 9.94 -3.35 12.95
N THR A 39 9.18 -4.41 12.68
CA THR A 39 9.56 -5.54 11.85
C THR A 39 8.71 -5.56 10.58
N VAL A 40 9.16 -6.28 9.55
CA VAL A 40 8.35 -6.53 8.35
C VAL A 40 8.13 -8.03 8.27
N ASN A 41 6.88 -8.46 8.28
CA ASN A 41 6.56 -9.88 8.18
C ASN A 41 6.66 -10.38 6.72
N LYS A 42 6.55 -11.70 6.55
CA LYS A 42 6.64 -12.39 5.25
C LYS A 42 5.57 -11.94 4.24
N GLU A 43 4.50 -11.32 4.70
CA GLU A 43 3.45 -10.77 3.85
C GLU A 43 3.65 -9.26 3.56
N GLY A 44 4.80 -8.68 3.95
CA GLY A 44 5.08 -7.25 3.76
C GLY A 44 4.30 -6.32 4.70
N THR A 45 3.80 -6.82 5.84
CA THR A 45 3.19 -5.96 6.87
C THR A 45 4.26 -5.40 7.79
N VAL A 46 4.24 -4.09 7.99
CA VAL A 46 5.03 -3.41 9.03
C VAL A 46 4.37 -3.66 10.38
N GLU A 47 5.04 -4.37 11.27
CA GLU A 47 4.57 -4.68 12.63
C GLU A 47 5.35 -3.86 13.65
N MET A 48 4.67 -3.12 14.51
CA MET A 48 5.33 -2.25 15.50
C MET A 48 5.90 -3.06 16.67
N LEU A 49 7.15 -2.78 17.03
CA LEU A 49 7.79 -3.40 18.19
C LEU A 49 7.22 -2.83 19.49
N GLY A 50 7.02 -3.69 20.49
CA GLY A 50 6.51 -3.30 21.80
C GLY A 50 4.99 -3.17 21.90
N GLN A 51 4.25 -3.51 20.85
CA GLN A 51 2.78 -3.55 20.83
C GLN A 51 2.28 -4.99 20.65
N ASP A 52 1.09 -5.33 21.16
CA ASP A 52 0.52 -6.66 21.00
C ASP A 52 -0.15 -6.82 19.63
N MET A 53 0.53 -7.50 18.71
CA MET A 53 0.04 -7.76 17.35
C MET A 53 -1.23 -8.63 17.30
N LYS A 54 -1.69 -9.21 18.42
CA LYS A 54 -2.99 -9.91 18.45
C LYS A 54 -4.16 -8.93 18.58
N THR A 55 -3.95 -7.79 19.22
CA THR A 55 -5.00 -6.79 19.49
C THR A 55 -4.90 -5.60 18.57
N GLU A 56 -3.70 -5.27 18.10
CA GLU A 56 -3.49 -4.10 17.26
C GLU A 56 -4.12 -4.23 15.87
N PRO A 57 -4.81 -3.19 15.40
CA PRO A 57 -5.46 -3.19 14.09
C PRO A 57 -4.44 -3.15 12.95
N LYS A 58 -4.84 -3.73 11.81
CA LYS A 58 -4.15 -3.57 10.54
C LYS A 58 -4.68 -2.34 9.81
N HIS A 59 -3.76 -1.56 9.27
CA HIS A 59 -3.97 -0.32 8.55
C HIS A 59 -3.35 -0.39 7.16
N TRP A 60 -4.02 0.24 6.21
CA TRP A 60 -3.51 0.46 4.87
C TRP A 60 -3.32 1.96 4.67
N LEU A 61 -2.08 2.37 4.52
CA LEU A 61 -1.71 3.77 4.30
C LEU A 61 -1.55 3.97 2.81
N TYR A 62 -2.36 4.87 2.23
CA TYR A 62 -2.15 5.29 0.85
C TYR A 62 -1.04 6.34 0.79
N ILE A 63 -0.07 6.07 -0.07
CA ILE A 63 1.16 6.84 -0.22
C ILE A 63 1.32 7.24 -1.68
N ARG A 64 1.74 8.49 -1.90
CA ARG A 64 2.19 8.92 -3.23
C ARG A 64 3.53 8.31 -3.55
N CYS A 65 3.57 7.54 -4.63
CA CYS A 65 4.76 6.91 -5.18
C CYS A 65 4.76 7.07 -6.71
N ASP A 66 5.83 6.66 -7.37
CA ASP A 66 5.93 6.64 -8.83
C ASP A 66 5.15 5.45 -9.45
N HIS A 67 3.87 5.37 -9.11
CA HIS A 67 2.91 4.42 -9.67
C HIS A 67 1.60 5.16 -9.98
N TRP A 68 1.00 4.87 -11.13
CA TRP A 68 -0.14 5.62 -11.66
C TRP A 68 -1.38 5.61 -10.75
N SER A 69 -1.54 4.57 -9.93
CA SER A 69 -2.63 4.45 -8.96
C SER A 69 -2.21 4.78 -7.52
N GLY A 70 -0.95 5.17 -7.30
CA GLY A 70 -0.32 5.30 -5.99
C GLY A 70 0.01 3.96 -5.34
N CYS A 71 0.54 4.00 -4.12
CA CYS A 71 1.00 2.81 -3.41
C CYS A 71 0.32 2.67 -2.06
N TYR A 72 0.29 1.44 -1.57
CA TYR A 72 -0.22 1.12 -0.25
C TYR A 72 0.89 0.52 0.61
N MET A 73 1.04 1.05 1.82
CA MET A 73 1.86 0.43 2.86
C MET A 73 0.92 -0.22 3.88
N ARG A 74 1.14 -1.51 4.14
CA ARG A 74 0.39 -2.23 5.16
C ARG A 74 1.14 -2.15 6.49
N CYS A 75 0.44 -1.74 7.54
CA CYS A 75 1.00 -1.58 8.87
C CYS A 75 0.07 -2.16 9.93
N GLN A 76 0.62 -2.74 10.98
CA GLN A 76 -0.12 -3.26 12.12
C GLN A 76 0.45 -2.64 13.41
N GLY A 77 -0.43 -2.03 14.19
CA GLY A 77 -0.06 -1.21 15.34
C GLY A 77 -0.85 0.10 15.40
N GLU A 78 -0.50 0.94 16.35
CA GLU A 78 -1.13 2.26 16.49
C GLU A 78 -0.95 3.09 15.21
N ILE A 79 -2.02 3.74 14.77
CA ILE A 79 -2.02 4.51 13.53
C ILE A 79 -0.99 5.64 13.50
N LYS A 80 -0.69 6.25 14.65
CA LYS A 80 0.33 7.30 14.78
C LYS A 80 1.73 6.74 14.51
N SER A 81 2.02 5.56 15.04
CA SER A 81 3.28 4.84 14.79
C SER A 81 3.40 4.43 13.32
N CYS A 82 2.32 3.95 12.71
CA CYS A 82 2.28 3.63 11.29
C CYS A 82 2.57 4.85 10.39
N LYS A 83 1.95 6.00 10.69
CA LYS A 83 2.24 7.25 9.97
C LYS A 83 3.68 7.67 10.15
N LYS A 84 4.21 7.56 11.37
CA LYS A 84 5.62 7.90 11.66
C LYS A 84 6.59 7.06 10.83
N VAL A 85 6.41 5.75 10.76
CA VAL A 85 7.28 4.88 9.94
C VAL A 85 7.23 5.26 8.46
N ALA A 86 6.05 5.60 7.92
CA ALA A 86 5.95 6.11 6.55
C ALA A 86 6.74 7.42 6.38
N THR A 87 6.53 8.40 7.26
CA THR A 87 7.21 9.70 7.20
C THR A 87 8.72 9.58 7.37
N ASP A 88 9.19 8.74 8.30
CA ASP A 88 10.61 8.48 8.52
C ASP A 88 11.28 7.83 7.29
N SER A 89 10.48 7.10 6.50
CA SER A 89 10.83 6.52 5.19
C SER A 89 10.68 7.50 4.02
N ASP A 90 10.48 8.79 4.29
CA ASP A 90 10.27 9.85 3.30
C ASP A 90 9.00 9.67 2.44
N PHE A 91 8.04 8.88 2.90
CA PHE A 91 6.76 8.70 2.25
C PHE A 91 5.74 9.77 2.66
N LYS A 92 5.00 10.29 1.68
CA LYS A 92 3.85 11.18 1.88
C LYS A 92 2.57 10.37 1.96
N VAL A 93 2.04 10.21 3.17
CA VAL A 93 0.75 9.55 3.43
C VAL A 93 -0.38 10.53 3.12
N ASP A 94 -1.25 10.22 2.16
CA ASP A 94 -2.42 11.07 1.87
C ASP A 94 -3.61 10.69 2.77
N TYR A 95 -3.96 9.40 2.84
CA TYR A 95 -5.11 8.94 3.61
C TYR A 95 -4.92 7.51 4.11
N ILE A 96 -5.75 7.12 5.08
CA ILE A 96 -5.80 5.75 5.59
C ILE A 96 -7.06 5.08 5.05
N VAL A 97 -6.90 3.88 4.51
CA VAL A 97 -8.04 3.04 4.13
C VAL A 97 -8.53 2.30 5.37
N SER A 98 -9.74 2.64 5.81
CA SER A 98 -10.42 1.85 6.83
C SER A 98 -10.96 0.54 6.22
N PRO A 99 -11.10 -0.54 7.00
CA PRO A 99 -11.70 -1.80 6.54
C PRO A 99 -13.09 -1.63 5.92
N ASN A 100 -13.85 -0.60 6.34
CA ASN A 100 -15.16 -0.26 5.80
C ASN A 100 -15.12 0.60 4.52
N GLY A 101 -13.94 0.78 3.90
CA GLY A 101 -13.76 1.64 2.72
C GLY A 101 -13.82 3.15 3.00
N SER A 102 -14.04 3.55 4.25
CA SER A 102 -14.08 4.95 4.66
C SER A 102 -12.68 5.55 4.75
N ARG A 103 -12.47 6.68 4.07
CA ARG A 103 -11.25 7.49 4.13
C ARG A 103 -11.26 8.29 5.44
N LYS A 104 -10.19 8.20 6.21
CA LYS A 104 -9.95 8.99 7.43
C LYS A 104 -8.66 9.79 7.31
#